data_AF-A0AAD7K8G0-F1
#
_entry.id   AF-A0AAD7K8G0-F1
#
_cell.length_a   1.000
_cell.length_b   1.000
_cell.length_c   1.000
_cell.angle_alpha   90.00
_cell.angle_beta   90.00
_cell.angle_gamma   90.00
#
_symmetry.space_group_name_H-M   'P 1'
#
loop_
_entity.id
_entity.type
_entity.pdbx_description
1 polymer ?
#
loop_
_entity_poly.entity_id
_entity_poly.type
_entity_poly.pdbx_seq_one_letter_code
_entity_poly.pdbx_strand_id
1 'polypeptide(L)'
;MGDDPPPRSVQFSVSPLPKNPLGEGRYIRTAAALIIGDEILNGKTLDMNSNYFAKYCFEHGIDLKRVEVIADDEEQIIEASRRMVQNYDFVVTSGGIGPTHDDITYSSLALAFSQSLAHHPETLARMAQMIKHRTWMSTQTPQQRAAQERMALFPDGAEILFVAQDIWVPVVRLEGKLCIFPGIPTLFQKMLNALTPFLPLPPRADRPLRIQIFTERPESMIAPYLTTLQTRLRPHAIQVGSYPVLGQGVFVSLIGRDRAMTDPPVPENGTQGNGRRIWLAEVAREVEQEVDGHVVSDEEVAARKGQCKALVAPVEIAASIGLHIGKGSLKAKY
;
A
#
# COMPACT_ATOMS: atom_id res chain seq x y z
N MET A 1 -6.63 23.09 43.22
CA MET A 1 -5.77 22.39 42.25
C MET A 1 -6.41 22.63 40.90
N GLY A 2 -5.82 23.51 40.08
CA GLY A 2 -6.38 23.85 38.79
C GLY A 2 -6.20 22.69 37.84
N ASP A 3 -7.31 22.18 37.29
CA ASP A 3 -7.29 21.36 36.09
C ASP A 3 -6.83 22.25 34.93
N ASP A 4 -5.52 22.34 34.72
CA ASP A 4 -5.01 22.85 33.46
C ASP A 4 -5.56 21.96 32.35
N PRO A 5 -6.18 22.54 31.31
CA PRO A 5 -6.64 21.75 30.18
C PRO A 5 -5.46 20.99 29.58
N PRO A 6 -5.68 19.75 29.09
CA PRO A 6 -4.61 18.98 28.46
C PRO A 6 -3.94 19.84 27.38
N PRO A 7 -2.60 19.80 27.27
CA PRO A 7 -1.87 20.65 26.34
C PRO A 7 -2.46 20.47 24.93
N ARG A 8 -2.87 21.59 24.32
CA ARG A 8 -3.43 21.58 22.96
C ARG A 8 -2.45 20.88 22.03
N SER A 9 -2.93 19.87 21.31
CA SER A 9 -2.15 19.22 20.26
C SER A 9 -1.69 20.27 19.24
N VAL A 10 -0.42 20.20 18.86
CA VAL A 10 0.13 21.10 17.83
C VAL A 10 -0.61 20.86 16.52
N GLN A 11 -1.16 21.92 15.93
CA GLN A 11 -1.79 21.90 14.61
C GLN A 11 -1.05 22.84 13.66
N PHE A 12 -0.83 22.37 12.43
CA PHE A 12 -0.17 23.09 11.36
C PHE A 12 -1.13 23.37 10.21
N SER A 13 -0.79 24.33 9.36
CA SER A 13 -1.49 24.55 8.09
C SER A 13 -1.26 23.39 7.11
N VAL A 14 -2.26 23.11 6.29
CA VAL A 14 -2.17 22.17 5.16
C VAL A 14 -1.79 22.95 3.91
N SER A 15 -0.98 22.36 3.02
CA SER A 15 -0.56 22.99 1.77
C SER A 15 -1.77 23.28 0.86
N PRO A 16 -1.73 24.35 0.04
CA PRO A 16 -2.73 24.55 -1.00
C PRO A 16 -2.69 23.39 -2.01
N LEU A 17 -3.82 23.17 -2.70
CA LEU A 17 -3.90 22.14 -3.73
C LEU A 17 -2.99 22.51 -4.92
N PRO A 18 -2.07 21.63 -5.33
CA PRO A 18 -1.20 21.89 -6.47
C PRO A 18 -1.98 21.75 -7.78
N LYS A 19 -1.40 22.30 -8.86
CA LYS A 19 -1.93 22.06 -10.21
C LYS A 19 -1.83 20.57 -10.55
N ASN A 20 -2.72 20.11 -11.43
CA ASN A 20 -2.69 18.73 -11.90
C ASN A 20 -1.38 18.45 -12.67
N PRO A 21 -0.47 17.59 -12.15
CA PRO A 21 0.81 17.32 -12.78
C PRO A 21 0.68 16.55 -14.10
N LEU A 22 -0.47 15.90 -14.35
CA LEU A 22 -0.74 15.17 -15.58
C LEU A 22 -1.38 16.05 -16.66
N GLY A 23 -1.78 17.27 -16.32
CA GLY A 23 -2.54 18.20 -17.18
C GLY A 23 -4.06 18.13 -16.95
N GLU A 24 -4.75 19.20 -17.32
CA GLU A 24 -6.21 19.32 -17.13
C GLU A 24 -6.99 18.16 -17.77
N GLY A 25 -7.99 17.63 -17.05
CA GLY A 25 -8.81 16.50 -17.50
C GLY A 25 -8.09 15.14 -17.52
N ARG A 26 -6.82 15.05 -17.10
CA ARG A 26 -6.09 13.78 -16.99
C ARG A 26 -6.07 13.27 -15.55
N TYR A 27 -6.18 11.96 -15.41
CA TYR A 27 -6.23 11.27 -14.12
C TYR A 27 -5.10 10.24 -14.02
N ILE A 28 -4.68 9.94 -12.79
CA ILE A 28 -3.77 8.83 -12.50
C ILE A 28 -4.45 7.53 -12.92
N ARG A 29 -3.85 6.78 -13.85
CA ARG A 29 -4.37 5.46 -14.28
C ARG A 29 -3.49 4.32 -13.80
N THR A 30 -2.19 4.55 -13.73
CA THR A 30 -1.21 3.53 -13.35
C THR A 30 -0.38 3.98 -12.16
N ALA A 31 -0.04 3.03 -11.29
CA ALA A 31 0.86 3.28 -10.18
C ALA A 31 1.95 2.21 -10.02
N ALA A 32 3.01 2.58 -9.31
CA ALA A 32 4.02 1.68 -8.80
C ALA A 32 4.45 2.05 -7.37
N ALA A 33 4.92 1.06 -6.61
CA ALA A 33 5.50 1.26 -5.29
C ALA A 33 6.94 0.77 -5.24
N LEU A 34 7.80 1.59 -4.66
CA LEU A 34 9.20 1.28 -4.35
C LEU A 34 9.37 1.24 -2.83
N ILE A 35 9.47 0.05 -2.26
CA ILE A 35 9.71 -0.16 -0.83
C ILE A 35 11.22 -0.28 -0.63
N ILE A 36 11.78 0.53 0.26
CA ILE A 36 13.22 0.66 0.49
C ILE A 36 13.47 0.25 1.94
N GLY A 37 14.22 -0.83 2.15
CA GLY A 37 14.51 -1.33 3.49
C GLY A 37 15.07 -2.75 3.49
N ASP A 38 16.30 -2.91 3.98
CA ASP A 38 16.93 -4.23 4.15
C ASP A 38 16.13 -5.16 5.07
N GLU A 39 15.45 -4.61 6.08
CA GLU A 39 14.59 -5.37 7.01
C GLU A 39 13.37 -6.00 6.34
N ILE A 40 12.94 -5.45 5.20
CA ILE A 40 11.88 -6.04 4.40
C ILE A 40 12.45 -7.21 3.59
N LEU A 41 13.60 -7.01 2.94
CA LEU A 41 14.27 -8.05 2.14
C LEU A 41 14.69 -9.26 2.98
N ASN A 42 15.18 -9.04 4.19
CA ASN A 42 15.58 -10.12 5.11
C ASN A 42 14.41 -10.69 5.92
N GLY A 43 13.18 -10.20 5.70
CA GLY A 43 11.96 -10.72 6.33
C GLY A 43 11.80 -10.39 7.81
N LYS A 44 12.67 -9.56 8.39
CA LYS A 44 12.53 -9.09 9.79
C LYS A 44 11.26 -8.27 9.99
N THR A 45 10.84 -7.51 8.97
CA THR A 45 9.60 -6.72 9.02
C THR A 45 8.71 -7.12 7.86
N LEU A 46 7.44 -7.38 8.19
CA LEU A 46 6.41 -7.64 7.19
C LEU A 46 6.06 -6.34 6.48
N ASP A 47 6.19 -6.31 5.16
CA ASP A 47 5.75 -5.16 4.35
C ASP A 47 4.22 -5.01 4.38
N MET A 48 3.76 -4.07 5.20
CA MET A 48 2.36 -3.67 5.28
C MET A 48 2.04 -2.50 4.34
N ASN A 49 3.05 -1.77 3.87
CA ASN A 49 2.88 -0.50 3.16
C ASN A 49 2.50 -0.77 1.71
N SER A 50 3.17 -1.72 1.03
CA SER A 50 2.77 -2.10 -0.33
C SER A 50 1.37 -2.71 -0.37
N ASN A 51 1.01 -3.53 0.63
CA ASN A 51 -0.34 -4.09 0.72
C ASN A 51 -1.39 -3.00 0.89
N TYR A 52 -1.11 -2.02 1.76
CA TYR A 52 -2.00 -0.89 1.95
C TYR A 52 -2.13 -0.05 0.69
N PHE A 53 -1.02 0.24 0.01
CA PHE A 53 -1.01 0.98 -1.23
C PHE A 53 -1.76 0.26 -2.36
N ALA A 54 -1.66 -1.08 -2.42
CA ALA A 54 -2.43 -1.88 -3.37
C ALA A 54 -3.94 -1.76 -3.14
N LYS A 55 -4.39 -1.76 -1.88
CA LYS A 55 -5.80 -1.52 -1.52
C LYS A 55 -6.23 -0.10 -1.91
N TYR A 56 -5.43 0.90 -1.53
CA TYR A 56 -5.66 2.29 -1.89
C TYR A 56 -5.83 2.47 -3.42
N CYS A 57 -4.92 1.90 -4.21
CA CYS A 57 -4.98 1.96 -5.67
C CYS A 57 -6.28 1.32 -6.19
N PHE A 58 -6.62 0.12 -5.70
CA PHE A 58 -7.84 -0.57 -6.09
C PHE A 58 -9.10 0.26 -5.79
N GLU A 59 -9.22 0.79 -4.57
CA GLU A 59 -10.34 1.61 -4.11
C GLU A 59 -10.50 2.92 -4.89
N HIS A 60 -9.39 3.45 -5.43
CA HIS A 60 -9.37 4.66 -6.23
C HIS A 60 -9.37 4.43 -7.74
N GLY A 61 -9.45 3.18 -8.20
CA GLY A 61 -9.48 2.84 -9.63
C GLY A 61 -8.16 3.06 -10.35
N ILE A 62 -7.05 2.98 -9.61
CA ILE A 62 -5.69 3.05 -10.11
C ILE A 62 -5.16 1.62 -10.28
N ASP A 63 -4.61 1.32 -11.46
CA ASP A 63 -3.96 0.03 -11.69
C ASP A 63 -2.55 0.04 -11.09
N LEU A 64 -2.37 -0.62 -9.95
CA LEU A 64 -1.03 -0.89 -9.42
C LEU A 64 -0.33 -1.92 -10.32
N LYS A 65 0.68 -1.46 -11.08
CA LYS A 65 1.39 -2.28 -12.07
C LYS A 65 2.64 -2.95 -11.54
N ARG A 66 3.26 -2.39 -10.49
CA ARG A 66 4.51 -2.91 -9.92
C ARG A 66 4.64 -2.56 -8.45
N VAL A 67 5.12 -3.52 -7.67
CA VAL A 67 5.70 -3.30 -6.35
C VAL A 67 7.11 -3.88 -6.42
N GLU A 68 8.08 -3.10 -5.98
CA GLU A 68 9.48 -3.50 -5.91
C GLU A 68 9.98 -3.24 -4.50
N VAL A 69 10.66 -4.22 -3.93
CA VAL A 69 11.36 -4.08 -2.64
C VAL A 69 12.84 -4.11 -2.94
N ILE A 70 13.57 -3.10 -2.49
CA ILE A 70 15.02 -2.96 -2.70
C ILE A 70 15.73 -2.68 -1.38
N ALA A 71 17.05 -2.93 -1.38
CA ALA A 71 17.94 -2.60 -0.28
C ALA A 71 18.08 -1.09 -0.12
N ASP A 72 18.61 -0.67 1.03
CA ASP A 72 19.09 0.71 1.25
C ASP A 72 20.41 0.95 0.49
N ASP A 73 20.32 0.85 -0.84
CA ASP A 73 21.43 0.99 -1.78
C ASP A 73 21.15 2.12 -2.80
N GLU A 74 22.10 3.03 -2.95
CA GLU A 74 21.95 4.23 -3.78
C GLU A 74 21.71 3.90 -5.25
N GLU A 75 22.46 2.94 -5.83
CA GLU A 75 22.33 2.56 -7.23
C GLU A 75 20.96 1.93 -7.51
N GLN A 76 20.49 1.05 -6.61
CA GLN A 76 19.15 0.46 -6.71
C GLN A 76 18.05 1.52 -6.64
N ILE A 77 18.15 2.47 -5.70
CA ILE A 77 17.15 3.54 -5.56
C ILE A 77 17.13 4.43 -6.81
N ILE A 78 18.30 4.78 -7.35
CA ILE A 78 18.43 5.60 -8.56
C ILE A 78 17.81 4.90 -9.78
N GLU A 79 18.16 3.63 -10.02
CA GLU A 79 17.65 2.88 -11.17
C GLU A 79 16.13 2.73 -11.09
N ALA A 80 15.64 2.20 -9.97
CA ALA A 80 14.23 1.85 -9.81
C ALA A 80 13.34 3.09 -9.87
N SER A 81 13.73 4.18 -9.19
CA SER A 81 12.94 5.41 -9.17
C SER A 81 12.80 6.05 -10.55
N ARG A 82 13.90 6.17 -11.32
CA ARG A 82 13.88 6.67 -12.70
C ARG A 82 12.97 5.84 -13.59
N ARG A 83 13.18 4.51 -13.55
CA ARG A 83 12.38 3.56 -14.35
C ARG A 83 10.90 3.64 -14.00
N MET A 84 10.53 3.77 -12.73
CA MET A 84 9.13 3.88 -12.33
C MET A 84 8.50 5.21 -12.72
N VAL A 85 9.18 6.34 -12.53
CA VAL A 85 8.68 7.67 -12.90
C VAL A 85 8.44 7.79 -14.41
N GLN A 86 9.30 7.15 -15.21
CA GLN A 86 9.15 7.10 -16.66
C GLN A 86 7.90 6.32 -17.09
N ASN A 87 7.59 5.20 -16.42
CA ASN A 87 6.61 4.23 -16.89
C ASN A 87 5.21 4.37 -16.27
N TYR A 88 5.06 5.10 -15.17
CA TYR A 88 3.80 5.17 -14.42
C TYR A 88 3.35 6.61 -14.15
N ASP A 89 2.06 6.80 -13.84
CA ASP A 89 1.47 8.12 -13.56
C ASP A 89 1.67 8.55 -12.10
N PHE A 90 1.74 7.58 -11.18
CA PHE A 90 1.89 7.81 -9.75
C PHE A 90 2.85 6.80 -9.14
N VAL A 91 3.92 7.27 -8.53
CA VAL A 91 4.90 6.39 -7.89
C VAL A 91 4.98 6.76 -6.42
N VAL A 92 5.01 5.77 -5.55
CA VAL A 92 5.26 5.99 -4.12
C VAL A 92 6.55 5.32 -3.71
N THR A 93 7.32 5.98 -2.84
CA THR A 93 8.36 5.30 -2.07
C THR A 93 7.95 5.14 -0.62
N SER A 94 8.49 4.15 0.08
CA SER A 94 8.34 4.01 1.52
C SER A 94 9.61 3.47 2.14
N GLY A 95 10.16 4.18 3.13
CA GLY A 95 11.39 3.80 3.83
C GLY A 95 12.55 4.77 3.59
N GLY A 96 13.64 4.60 4.34
CA GLY A 96 14.92 5.30 4.16
C GLY A 96 14.91 6.84 4.29
N ILE A 97 13.99 7.43 5.07
CA ILE A 97 13.88 8.90 5.29
C ILE A 97 14.03 9.35 6.75
N GLY A 98 14.44 8.45 7.64
CA GLY A 98 14.72 8.76 9.03
C GLY A 98 16.08 9.47 9.24
N PRO A 99 16.53 9.55 10.51
CA PRO A 99 17.75 10.24 10.88
C PRO A 99 18.98 9.32 10.93
N THR A 100 18.91 8.05 10.52
CA THR A 100 20.06 7.11 10.59
C THR A 100 20.92 7.19 9.32
N HIS A 101 21.96 6.36 9.24
CA HIS A 101 22.99 6.48 8.19
C HIS A 101 22.61 5.72 6.91
N ASP A 102 21.82 4.68 7.08
CA ASP A 102 21.10 3.87 6.09
C ASP A 102 19.88 4.61 5.50
N ASP A 103 19.38 5.67 6.14
CA ASP A 103 18.32 6.53 5.57
C ASP A 103 18.84 7.43 4.44
N ILE A 104 18.99 6.85 3.25
CA ILE A 104 19.59 7.48 2.06
C ILE A 104 18.59 7.80 0.93
N THR A 105 17.28 7.69 1.16
CA THR A 105 16.27 7.84 0.10
C THR A 105 16.28 9.23 -0.52
N TYR A 106 16.28 10.30 0.29
CA TYR A 106 16.29 11.67 -0.25
C TYR A 106 17.56 11.99 -1.05
N SER A 107 18.73 11.59 -0.56
CA SER A 107 20.00 11.83 -1.25
C SER A 107 20.11 11.05 -2.56
N SER A 108 19.70 9.78 -2.55
CA SER A 108 19.69 8.93 -3.74
C SER A 108 18.72 9.47 -4.79
N LEU A 109 17.53 9.93 -4.38
CA LEU A 109 16.56 10.53 -5.30
C LEU A 109 17.03 11.90 -5.83
N ALA A 110 17.76 12.69 -5.04
CA ALA A 110 18.37 13.92 -5.53
C ALA A 110 19.36 13.62 -6.68
N LEU A 111 20.21 12.59 -6.52
CA LEU A 111 21.10 12.13 -7.59
C LEU A 111 20.33 11.57 -8.79
N ALA A 112 19.26 10.81 -8.55
CA ALA A 112 18.41 10.25 -9.59
C ALA A 112 17.83 11.33 -10.50
N PHE A 113 17.43 12.47 -9.96
CA PHE A 113 16.82 13.55 -10.74
C PHE A 113 17.75 14.77 -10.92
N SER A 114 19.05 14.59 -10.70
CA SER A 114 20.09 15.61 -10.92
C SER A 114 19.80 16.93 -10.18
N GLN A 115 19.35 16.82 -8.93
CA GLN A 115 19.05 17.95 -8.05
C GLN A 115 20.08 18.05 -6.92
N SER A 116 20.35 19.27 -6.45
CA SER A 116 21.04 19.49 -5.18
C SER A 116 20.11 19.21 -4.00
N LEU A 117 20.70 19.01 -2.82
CA LEU A 117 19.96 18.93 -1.57
C LEU A 117 19.94 20.28 -0.86
N ALA A 118 18.79 20.65 -0.29
CA ALA A 118 18.62 21.85 0.52
C ALA A 118 17.70 21.59 1.71
N HIS A 119 17.99 22.23 2.84
CA HIS A 119 17.10 22.17 4.00
C HIS A 119 15.82 22.95 3.72
N HIS A 120 14.67 22.32 3.93
CA HIS A 120 13.38 22.98 3.82
C HIS A 120 13.01 23.72 5.12
N PRO A 121 13.01 25.07 5.15
CA PRO A 121 12.90 25.84 6.40
C PRO A 121 11.60 25.59 7.16
N GLU A 122 10.48 25.44 6.45
CA GLU A 122 9.19 25.19 7.10
C GLU A 122 9.13 23.80 7.75
N THR A 123 9.73 22.78 7.12
CA THR A 123 9.79 21.45 7.71
C THR A 123 10.62 21.46 8.99
N LEU A 124 11.77 22.15 8.99
CA LEU A 124 12.59 22.32 10.19
C LEU A 124 11.80 23.04 11.30
N ALA A 125 11.06 24.10 10.97
CA ALA A 125 10.25 24.83 11.95
C ALA A 125 9.14 23.95 12.55
N ARG A 126 8.41 23.19 11.73
CA ARG A 126 7.35 22.27 12.19
C ARG A 126 7.93 21.13 13.03
N MET A 127 9.05 20.57 12.61
CA MET A 127 9.79 19.55 13.36
C MET A 127 10.15 20.07 14.75
N ALA A 128 10.78 21.24 14.83
CA ALA A 128 11.17 21.89 16.08
C ALA A 128 9.96 22.14 17.00
N GLN A 129 8.82 22.57 16.44
CA GLN A 129 7.59 22.78 17.20
C GLN A 129 7.02 21.46 17.76
N MET A 130 7.03 20.38 16.97
CA MET A 130 6.50 19.08 17.39
C MET A 130 7.34 18.43 18.50
N ILE A 131 8.67 18.61 18.46
CA ILE A 131 9.59 18.00 19.43
C ILE A 131 9.86 18.89 20.64
N LYS A 132 9.44 20.17 20.64
CA LYS A 132 9.74 21.18 21.67
C LYS A 132 9.51 20.72 23.12
N HIS A 133 8.47 19.91 23.35
CA HIS A 133 8.10 19.43 24.69
C HIS A 133 8.70 18.07 25.05
N ARG A 134 9.53 17.48 24.18
CA ARG A 134 10.18 16.19 24.44
C ARG A 134 11.36 16.41 25.37
N THR A 135 11.37 15.67 26.48
CA THR A 135 12.39 15.76 27.55
C THR A 135 13.82 15.53 27.06
N TRP A 136 14.00 14.79 25.97
CA TRP A 136 15.32 14.50 25.39
C TRP A 136 15.88 15.61 24.48
N MET A 137 15.08 16.64 24.12
CA MET A 137 15.55 17.71 23.24
C MET A 137 16.68 18.53 23.86
N SER A 138 16.58 18.85 25.15
CA SER A 138 17.60 19.62 25.87
C SER A 138 18.91 18.85 26.07
N THR A 139 18.94 17.55 25.77
CA THR A 139 20.10 16.67 25.97
C THR A 139 20.77 16.24 24.67
N GLN A 140 20.33 16.71 23.50
CA GLN A 140 20.93 16.32 22.22
C GLN A 140 22.35 16.87 22.05
N THR A 141 23.24 16.06 21.48
CA THR A 141 24.54 16.52 20.97
C THR A 141 24.36 17.27 19.65
N PRO A 142 25.35 18.08 19.21
CA PRO A 142 25.33 18.70 17.88
C PRO A 142 25.14 17.69 16.74
N GLN A 143 25.77 16.51 16.85
CA GLN A 143 25.68 15.44 15.84
C GLN A 143 24.26 14.85 15.79
N GLN A 144 23.61 14.66 16.94
CA GLN A 144 22.23 14.17 16.99
C GLN A 144 21.24 15.18 16.39
N ARG A 145 21.45 16.47 16.62
CA ARG A 145 20.66 17.53 15.97
C ARG A 145 20.84 17.52 14.45
N ALA A 146 22.09 17.50 13.98
CA ALA A 146 22.37 17.43 12.54
C ALA A 146 21.75 16.18 11.89
N ALA A 147 21.83 15.02 12.54
CA ALA A 147 21.19 13.79 12.07
C ALA A 147 19.67 13.91 11.95
N GLN A 148 19.03 14.61 12.89
CA GLN A 148 17.60 14.88 12.85
C GLN A 148 17.22 15.90 11.77
N GLU A 149 18.01 16.96 11.61
CA GLU A 149 17.79 18.00 10.59
C GLU A 149 17.89 17.43 9.15
N ARG A 150 18.64 16.35 8.93
CA ARG A 150 18.68 15.62 7.64
C ARG A 150 17.31 15.12 7.20
N MET A 151 16.36 14.88 8.13
CA MET A 151 14.97 14.52 7.76
C MET A 151 14.20 15.66 7.07
N ALA A 152 14.78 16.87 7.03
CA ALA A 152 14.27 18.03 6.29
C ALA A 152 15.22 18.47 5.16
N LEU A 153 16.22 17.65 4.83
CA LEU A 153 17.16 17.89 3.72
C LEU A 153 16.62 17.19 2.47
N PHE A 154 16.02 17.97 1.56
CA PHE A 154 15.27 17.46 0.41
C PHE A 154 15.94 17.85 -0.91
N PRO A 155 15.61 17.17 -2.03
CA PRO A 155 15.94 17.66 -3.37
C PRO A 155 15.37 19.07 -3.56
N ASP A 156 16.18 20.01 -4.04
CA ASP A 156 15.86 21.46 -4.06
C ASP A 156 14.65 21.80 -4.93
N GLY A 157 14.43 21.06 -6.02
CA GLY A 157 13.29 21.21 -6.92
C GLY A 157 12.05 20.42 -6.50
N ALA A 158 12.04 19.80 -5.32
CA ALA A 158 10.91 19.01 -4.85
C ALA A 158 9.72 19.90 -4.47
N GLU A 159 8.52 19.41 -4.76
CA GLU A 159 7.30 20.01 -4.23
C GLU A 159 7.00 19.41 -2.84
N ILE A 160 6.84 20.28 -1.84
CA ILE A 160 6.66 19.89 -0.45
C ILE A 160 5.18 20.02 -0.06
N LEU A 161 4.53 18.90 0.21
CA LEU A 161 3.10 18.84 0.50
C LEU A 161 2.85 18.46 1.97
N PHE A 162 2.41 19.44 2.76
CA PHE A 162 1.87 19.18 4.10
C PHE A 162 0.41 18.79 3.99
N VAL A 163 0.15 17.49 4.08
CA VAL A 163 -1.19 16.91 3.80
C VAL A 163 -2.09 16.81 5.03
N ALA A 164 -1.54 16.93 6.24
CA ALA A 164 -2.28 16.79 7.50
C ALA A 164 -1.86 17.85 8.53
N GLN A 165 -2.81 18.25 9.40
CA GLN A 165 -2.58 19.31 10.38
C GLN A 165 -1.76 18.84 11.59
N ASP A 166 -1.83 17.56 11.96
CA ASP A 166 -1.23 17.03 13.18
C ASP A 166 0.06 16.23 12.94
N ILE A 167 0.61 16.33 11.73
CA ILE A 167 1.89 15.72 11.34
C ILE A 167 2.82 16.81 10.82
N TRP A 168 4.08 16.77 11.25
CA TRP A 168 5.11 17.70 10.78
C TRP A 168 5.82 17.22 9.50
N VAL A 169 5.81 15.91 9.24
CA VAL A 169 6.44 15.27 8.07
C VAL A 169 5.62 15.56 6.81
N PRO A 170 6.19 16.19 5.78
CA PRO A 170 5.52 16.38 4.49
C PRO A 170 5.58 15.13 3.61
N VAL A 171 4.71 15.07 2.61
CA VAL A 171 4.96 14.27 1.40
C VAL A 171 5.85 15.09 0.50
N VAL A 172 7.03 14.57 0.17
CA VAL A 172 7.95 15.20 -0.79
C VAL A 172 7.68 14.61 -2.17
N ARG A 173 7.37 15.46 -3.15
CA ARG A 173 7.00 15.05 -4.50
C ARG A 173 8.03 15.51 -5.54
N LEU A 174 8.53 14.55 -6.32
CA LEU A 174 9.47 14.76 -7.42
C LEU A 174 8.81 14.46 -8.76
N GLU A 175 9.25 15.16 -9.81
CA GLU A 175 8.78 14.96 -11.20
C GLU A 175 7.25 15.00 -11.36
N GLY A 176 6.54 15.65 -10.43
CA GLY A 176 5.07 15.69 -10.37
C GLY A 176 4.39 14.34 -10.09
N LYS A 177 5.14 13.23 -9.96
CA LYS A 177 4.60 11.86 -9.94
C LYS A 177 5.09 11.02 -8.76
N LEU A 178 6.34 11.19 -8.34
CA LEU A 178 6.98 10.39 -7.30
C LEU A 178 6.74 11.01 -5.93
N CYS A 179 5.96 10.37 -5.08
CA CYS A 179 5.67 10.82 -3.72
C CYS A 179 6.44 9.97 -2.70
N ILE A 180 7.24 10.61 -1.87
CA ILE A 180 8.11 9.96 -0.89
C ILE A 180 7.40 9.90 0.46
N PHE A 181 7.36 8.70 1.06
CA PHE A 181 6.71 8.46 2.35
C PHE A 181 7.64 7.78 3.36
N PRO A 182 7.35 7.93 4.67
CA PRO A 182 8.04 7.17 5.72
C PRO A 182 7.77 5.66 5.62
N GLY A 183 8.69 4.88 6.20
CA GLY A 183 8.54 3.43 6.35
C GLY A 183 7.55 3.00 7.44
N ILE A 184 7.26 3.89 8.41
CA ILE A 184 6.37 3.59 9.53
C ILE A 184 4.93 3.39 9.03
N PRO A 185 4.31 2.19 9.18
CA PRO A 185 3.05 1.89 8.51
C PRO A 185 1.88 2.82 8.87
N THR A 186 1.70 3.13 10.16
CA THR A 186 0.63 4.02 10.60
C THR A 186 0.77 5.43 10.03
N LEU A 187 2.00 5.91 9.88
CA LEU A 187 2.28 7.22 9.32
C LEU A 187 2.13 7.22 7.79
N PHE A 188 2.63 6.19 7.11
CA PHE A 188 2.43 5.98 5.67
C PHE A 188 0.95 6.02 5.30
N GLN A 189 0.13 5.21 5.98
CA GLN A 189 -1.31 5.10 5.73
C GLN A 189 -2.02 6.44 5.92
N LYS A 190 -1.72 7.12 7.03
CA LYS A 190 -2.31 8.42 7.35
C LYS A 190 -1.95 9.48 6.30
N MET A 191 -0.68 9.55 5.92
CA MET A 191 -0.20 10.51 4.92
C MET A 191 -0.78 10.22 3.53
N LEU A 192 -0.84 8.94 3.12
CA LEU A 192 -1.41 8.53 1.83
C LEU A 192 -2.90 8.91 1.73
N ASN A 193 -3.67 8.62 2.78
CA ASN A 193 -5.08 9.02 2.81
C ASN A 193 -5.25 10.53 2.76
N ALA A 194 -4.45 11.26 3.53
CA ALA A 194 -4.46 12.72 3.57
C ALA A 194 -4.00 13.35 2.25
N LEU A 195 -3.19 12.65 1.44
CA LEU A 195 -2.76 13.09 0.11
C LEU A 195 -3.88 12.98 -0.94
N THR A 196 -4.93 12.19 -0.71
CA THR A 196 -6.04 11.96 -1.67
C THR A 196 -6.60 13.23 -2.33
N PRO A 197 -6.85 14.35 -1.61
CA PRO A 197 -7.35 15.59 -2.23
C PRO A 197 -6.34 16.27 -3.15
N PHE A 198 -5.05 15.96 -3.02
CA PHE A 198 -3.93 16.52 -3.81
C PHE A 198 -3.67 15.73 -5.10
N LEU A 199 -4.38 14.61 -5.31
CA LEU A 199 -4.17 13.71 -6.43
C LEU A 199 -5.30 13.85 -7.47
N PRO A 200 -4.97 13.87 -8.77
CA PRO A 200 -5.96 13.82 -9.84
C PRO A 200 -6.48 12.39 -10.01
N LEU A 201 -7.29 11.93 -9.06
CA LEU A 201 -7.79 10.57 -9.00
C LEU A 201 -8.90 10.30 -10.04
N PRO A 202 -9.01 9.06 -10.56
CA PRO A 202 -10.11 8.67 -11.43
C PRO A 202 -11.49 9.00 -10.84
N PRO A 203 -12.47 9.35 -11.69
CA PRO A 203 -13.86 9.52 -11.29
C PRO A 203 -14.39 8.27 -10.58
N ARG A 204 -15.36 8.44 -9.66
CA ARG A 204 -15.95 7.31 -8.93
C ARG A 204 -16.52 6.22 -9.84
N ALA A 205 -17.07 6.61 -10.99
CA ALA A 205 -17.62 5.69 -11.99
C ALA A 205 -16.56 4.82 -12.70
N ASP A 206 -15.27 5.13 -12.56
CA ASP A 206 -14.14 4.36 -13.12
C ASP A 206 -13.58 3.35 -12.11
N ARG A 207 -14.01 3.40 -10.85
CA ARG A 207 -13.50 2.55 -9.77
C ARG A 207 -14.02 1.12 -9.91
N PRO A 208 -13.17 0.10 -9.73
CA PRO A 208 -13.60 -1.28 -9.72
C PRO A 208 -14.42 -1.58 -8.46
N LEU A 209 -15.34 -2.51 -8.60
CA LEU A 209 -16.01 -3.21 -7.53
C LEU A 209 -15.39 -4.61 -7.38
N ARG A 210 -15.39 -5.10 -6.14
CA ARG A 210 -15.08 -6.49 -5.81
C ARG A 210 -16.28 -7.09 -5.08
N ILE A 211 -16.80 -8.20 -5.59
CA ILE A 211 -17.78 -9.03 -4.89
C ILE A 211 -17.10 -10.35 -4.56
N GLN A 212 -17.18 -10.77 -3.31
CA GLN A 212 -16.64 -12.05 -2.84
C GLN A 212 -17.81 -12.97 -2.47
N ILE A 213 -17.75 -14.20 -2.94
CA ILE A 213 -18.73 -15.25 -2.68
C ILE A 213 -17.97 -16.40 -2.03
N PHE A 214 -18.48 -16.90 -0.91
CA PHE A 214 -17.91 -18.06 -0.24
C PHE A 214 -18.73 -19.30 -0.54
N THR A 215 -18.05 -20.42 -0.76
CA THR A 215 -18.66 -21.74 -0.90
C THR A 215 -17.83 -22.77 -0.13
N GLU A 216 -18.51 -23.76 0.45
CA GLU A 216 -17.87 -24.92 1.08
C GLU A 216 -17.47 -25.98 0.04
N ARG A 217 -17.85 -25.80 -1.23
CA ARG A 217 -17.47 -26.72 -2.30
C ARG A 217 -15.95 -26.69 -2.53
N PRO A 218 -15.32 -27.86 -2.77
CA PRO A 218 -13.92 -27.92 -3.18
C PRO A 218 -13.66 -27.13 -4.46
N GLU A 219 -12.49 -26.48 -4.53
CA GLU A 219 -12.09 -25.67 -5.70
C GLU A 219 -12.14 -26.48 -7.00
N SER A 220 -11.73 -27.74 -6.96
CA SER A 220 -11.75 -28.65 -8.11
C SER A 220 -13.15 -28.87 -8.70
N MET A 221 -14.20 -28.80 -7.87
CA MET A 221 -15.59 -28.97 -8.33
C MET A 221 -16.13 -27.73 -9.03
N ILE A 222 -15.70 -26.53 -8.64
CA ILE A 222 -16.18 -25.27 -9.21
C ILE A 222 -15.30 -24.75 -10.35
N ALA A 223 -14.03 -25.19 -10.45
CA ALA A 223 -13.07 -24.71 -11.43
C ALA A 223 -13.55 -24.78 -12.92
N PRO A 224 -14.23 -25.85 -13.39
CA PRO A 224 -14.74 -25.87 -14.76
C PRO A 224 -15.79 -24.79 -15.03
N TYR A 225 -16.68 -24.54 -14.07
CA TYR A 225 -17.66 -23.46 -14.15
C TYR A 225 -16.96 -22.09 -14.17
N LEU A 226 -16.01 -21.85 -13.25
CA LEU A 226 -15.28 -20.57 -13.19
C LEU A 226 -14.50 -20.28 -14.49
N THR A 227 -13.97 -21.31 -15.16
CA THR A 227 -13.30 -21.18 -16.46
C THR A 227 -14.27 -20.74 -17.55
N THR A 228 -15.45 -21.35 -17.60
CA THR A 228 -16.51 -20.98 -18.54
C THR A 228 -17.02 -19.56 -18.27
N LEU A 229 -17.22 -19.24 -16.99
CA LEU A 229 -17.62 -17.92 -16.53
C LEU A 229 -16.61 -16.84 -16.92
N GLN A 230 -15.32 -17.06 -16.66
CA GLN A 230 -14.26 -16.11 -17.04
C GLN A 230 -14.21 -15.88 -18.55
N THR A 231 -14.41 -16.93 -19.35
CA THR A 231 -14.44 -16.80 -20.82
C THR A 231 -15.59 -15.91 -21.29
N ARG A 232 -16.78 -16.09 -20.70
CA ARG A 232 -17.98 -15.27 -20.97
C ARG A 232 -17.83 -13.82 -20.50
N LEU A 233 -17.12 -13.60 -19.39
CA LEU A 233 -17.01 -12.30 -18.74
C LEU A 233 -15.80 -11.46 -19.19
N ARG A 234 -14.80 -12.08 -19.84
CA ARG A 234 -13.61 -11.37 -20.36
C ARG A 234 -13.95 -10.19 -21.30
N PRO A 235 -14.89 -10.29 -22.26
CA PRO A 235 -15.28 -9.16 -23.10
C PRO A 235 -15.85 -7.96 -22.33
N HIS A 236 -16.33 -8.20 -21.11
CA HIS A 236 -16.93 -7.21 -20.21
C HIS A 236 -15.93 -6.63 -19.21
N ALA A 237 -14.65 -6.98 -19.33
CA ALA A 237 -13.59 -6.62 -18.39
C ALA A 237 -13.90 -7.02 -16.93
N ILE A 238 -14.63 -8.13 -16.74
CA ILE A 238 -14.85 -8.73 -15.43
C ILE A 238 -13.89 -9.91 -15.25
N GLN A 239 -13.14 -9.87 -14.16
CA GLN A 239 -12.21 -10.91 -13.74
C GLN A 239 -12.87 -11.80 -12.68
N VAL A 240 -12.64 -13.10 -12.82
CA VAL A 240 -13.08 -14.15 -11.90
C VAL A 240 -11.84 -14.81 -11.34
N GLY A 241 -11.76 -14.90 -10.01
CA GLY A 241 -10.70 -15.63 -9.31
C GLY A 241 -11.27 -16.56 -8.25
N SER A 242 -10.55 -17.62 -7.92
CA SER A 242 -10.81 -18.50 -6.78
C SER A 242 -9.64 -18.43 -5.80
N TYR A 243 -9.95 -18.44 -4.51
CA TYR A 243 -8.97 -18.37 -3.42
C TYR A 243 -9.38 -19.36 -2.32
N PRO A 244 -8.79 -20.57 -2.29
CA PRO A 244 -9.10 -21.56 -1.26
C PRO A 244 -8.66 -21.09 0.13
N VAL A 245 -9.45 -21.46 1.13
CA VAL A 245 -9.14 -21.35 2.55
C VAL A 245 -9.06 -22.76 3.11
N LEU A 246 -7.85 -23.15 3.53
CA LEU A 246 -7.55 -24.51 3.93
C LEU A 246 -8.53 -25.00 5.02
N GLY A 247 -9.18 -26.13 4.75
CA GLY A 247 -10.12 -26.77 5.67
C GLY A 247 -11.47 -26.06 5.86
N GLN A 248 -11.75 -24.98 5.10
CA GLN A 248 -12.99 -24.22 5.22
C GLN A 248 -13.80 -24.18 3.92
N GLY A 249 -13.17 -23.89 2.79
CA GLY A 249 -13.89 -23.68 1.52
C GLY A 249 -13.11 -22.79 0.56
N VAL A 250 -13.82 -22.11 -0.35
CA VAL A 250 -13.23 -21.28 -1.40
C VAL A 250 -13.94 -19.94 -1.47
N PHE A 251 -13.16 -18.86 -1.57
CA PHE A 251 -13.69 -17.57 -2.00
C PHE A 251 -13.62 -17.44 -3.52
N VAL A 252 -14.75 -17.22 -4.17
CA VAL A 252 -14.83 -16.76 -5.55
C VAL A 252 -14.88 -15.23 -5.53
N SER A 253 -13.96 -14.57 -6.24
CA SER A 253 -13.88 -13.12 -6.35
C SER A 253 -14.26 -12.69 -7.75
N LEU A 254 -15.22 -11.77 -7.85
CA LEU A 254 -15.61 -11.08 -9.07
C LEU A 254 -15.12 -9.64 -9.00
N ILE A 255 -14.31 -9.21 -9.97
CA ILE A 255 -13.75 -7.86 -10.04
C ILE A 255 -14.14 -7.24 -11.39
N GLY A 256 -14.77 -6.08 -11.36
CA GLY A 256 -15.19 -5.37 -12.58
C GLY A 256 -15.69 -3.96 -12.26
N ARG A 257 -16.08 -3.20 -13.27
CA ARG A 257 -16.69 -1.88 -13.07
C ARG A 257 -18.21 -1.98 -13.16
N ASP A 258 -18.92 -1.22 -12.36
CA ASP A 258 -20.38 -1.15 -12.41
C ASP A 258 -20.83 -0.21 -13.55
N ARG A 259 -20.84 -0.74 -14.76
CA ARG A 259 -21.35 -0.02 -15.94
C ARG A 259 -22.30 -0.92 -16.70
N ALA A 260 -23.38 -0.34 -17.21
CA ALA A 260 -24.16 -0.93 -18.29
C ALA A 260 -23.26 -1.03 -19.54
N MET A 261 -22.51 -2.12 -19.66
CA MET A 261 -21.70 -2.39 -20.84
C MET A 261 -22.57 -3.17 -21.83
N THR A 262 -22.77 -2.60 -23.01
CA THR A 262 -23.44 -3.28 -24.12
C THR A 262 -22.46 -4.28 -24.74
N ASP A 263 -22.99 -5.41 -25.22
CA ASP A 263 -22.20 -6.37 -26.02
C ASP A 263 -21.40 -5.65 -27.12
N PRO A 264 -20.18 -6.12 -27.45
CA PRO A 264 -19.46 -5.61 -28.60
C PRO A 264 -20.30 -5.76 -29.88
N PRO A 265 -20.29 -4.78 -30.81
CA PRO A 265 -21.06 -4.89 -32.04
C PRO A 265 -20.63 -6.13 -32.83
N VAL A 266 -21.59 -7.02 -33.11
CA VAL A 266 -21.40 -8.20 -33.96
C VAL A 266 -21.27 -7.74 -35.42
N PRO A 267 -20.28 -8.22 -36.20
CA PRO A 267 -20.17 -7.89 -37.62
C PRO A 267 -21.41 -8.36 -38.41
N GLU A 268 -21.83 -7.56 -39.40
CA GLU A 268 -23.15 -7.43 -40.03
C GLU A 268 -23.88 -8.66 -40.62
N ASN A 269 -23.47 -9.92 -40.38
CA ASN A 269 -24.15 -11.10 -40.95
C ASN A 269 -24.56 -12.17 -39.93
N GLY A 270 -24.74 -11.83 -38.66
CA GLY A 270 -25.31 -12.72 -37.64
C GLY A 270 -26.37 -11.98 -36.83
N THR A 271 -27.50 -12.65 -36.58
CA THR A 271 -28.60 -12.26 -35.66
C THR A 271 -28.23 -11.16 -34.66
N GLN A 272 -29.01 -10.06 -34.66
CA GLN A 272 -28.95 -8.99 -33.65
C GLN A 272 -28.80 -9.61 -32.25
N GLY A 273 -27.58 -9.53 -31.69
CA GLY A 273 -27.35 -9.81 -30.28
C GLY A 273 -28.18 -8.80 -29.50
N ASN A 274 -29.20 -9.27 -28.79
CA ASN A 274 -29.93 -8.46 -27.84
C ASN A 274 -28.95 -8.08 -26.72
N GLY A 275 -28.28 -6.94 -26.88
CA GLY A 275 -27.14 -6.49 -26.07
C GLY A 275 -27.48 -6.51 -24.59
N ARG A 276 -27.23 -7.65 -23.92
CA ARG A 276 -27.73 -7.86 -22.56
C ARG A 276 -26.74 -7.19 -21.64
N ARG A 277 -27.16 -6.08 -21.03
CA ARG A 277 -26.41 -5.40 -19.98
C ARG A 277 -26.11 -6.41 -18.86
N ILE A 278 -24.84 -6.60 -18.52
CA ILE A 278 -24.42 -7.50 -17.44
C ILE A 278 -24.04 -6.65 -16.23
N TRP A 279 -24.76 -6.82 -15.13
CA TRP A 279 -24.43 -6.18 -13.86
C TRP A 279 -23.60 -7.12 -13.00
N LEU A 280 -22.57 -6.61 -12.31
CA LEU A 280 -21.72 -7.45 -11.45
C LEU A 280 -22.53 -8.17 -10.36
N ALA A 281 -23.56 -7.51 -9.83
CA ALA A 281 -24.49 -8.09 -8.87
C ALA A 281 -25.39 -9.21 -9.46
N GLU A 282 -25.69 -9.18 -10.75
CA GLU A 282 -26.40 -10.28 -11.42
C GLU A 282 -25.50 -11.49 -11.60
N VAL A 283 -24.25 -11.26 -12.02
CA VAL A 283 -23.24 -12.31 -12.10
C VAL A 283 -23.01 -12.93 -10.73
N ALA A 284 -22.94 -12.11 -9.68
CA ALA A 284 -22.77 -12.62 -8.32
C ALA A 284 -23.89 -13.58 -7.91
N ARG A 285 -25.16 -13.22 -8.18
CA ARG A 285 -26.32 -14.09 -7.90
C ARG A 285 -26.30 -15.40 -8.69
N GLU A 286 -25.85 -15.36 -9.94
CA GLU A 286 -25.66 -16.58 -10.74
C GLU A 286 -24.60 -17.48 -10.10
N VAL A 287 -23.46 -16.90 -9.71
CA VAL A 287 -22.37 -17.65 -9.08
C VAL A 287 -22.82 -18.24 -7.75
N GLU A 288 -23.50 -17.48 -6.88
CA GLU A 288 -24.07 -17.97 -5.61
C GLU A 288 -24.90 -19.25 -5.82
N GLN A 289 -25.77 -19.26 -6.85
CA GLN A 289 -26.61 -20.42 -7.17
C GLN A 289 -25.79 -21.61 -7.68
N GLU A 290 -24.85 -21.37 -8.59
CA GLU A 290 -24.08 -22.44 -9.22
C GLU A 290 -23.07 -23.10 -8.26
N VAL A 291 -22.42 -22.29 -7.42
CA VAL A 291 -21.44 -22.80 -6.45
C VAL A 291 -22.05 -23.15 -5.10
N ASP A 292 -23.37 -22.99 -4.93
CA ASP A 292 -24.06 -23.20 -3.65
C ASP A 292 -23.36 -22.41 -2.52
N GLY A 293 -23.25 -21.10 -2.74
CA GLY A 293 -22.51 -20.18 -1.89
C GLY A 293 -23.30 -18.91 -1.59
N HIS A 294 -22.67 -17.99 -0.86
CA HIS A 294 -23.25 -16.71 -0.48
C HIS A 294 -22.24 -15.58 -0.59
N VAL A 295 -22.71 -14.38 -0.94
CA VAL A 295 -21.88 -13.16 -0.88
C VAL A 295 -21.46 -12.88 0.56
N VAL A 296 -20.17 -12.58 0.74
CA VAL A 296 -19.55 -12.34 2.05
C VAL A 296 -19.10 -10.88 2.20
N SER A 297 -19.12 -10.39 3.43
CA SER A 297 -18.54 -9.09 3.77
C SER A 297 -17.02 -9.16 3.90
N ASP A 298 -16.34 -8.02 3.83
CA ASP A 298 -14.89 -7.96 4.06
C ASP A 298 -14.51 -8.41 5.48
N GLU A 299 -15.39 -8.20 6.47
CA GLU A 299 -15.21 -8.67 7.85
C GLU A 299 -15.25 -10.20 7.93
N GLU A 300 -16.20 -10.85 7.23
CA GLU A 300 -16.29 -12.31 7.17
C GLU A 300 -15.06 -12.90 6.46
N VAL A 301 -14.62 -12.27 5.36
CA VAL A 301 -13.40 -12.67 4.64
C VAL A 301 -12.18 -12.59 5.56
N ALA A 302 -12.05 -11.50 6.32
CA ALA A 302 -10.97 -11.32 7.28
C ALA A 302 -11.03 -12.36 8.41
N ALA A 303 -12.21 -12.64 8.96
CA ALA A 303 -12.41 -13.61 10.02
C ALA A 303 -12.01 -15.03 9.59
N ARG A 304 -12.49 -15.50 8.43
CA ARG A 304 -12.17 -16.84 7.90
C ARG A 304 -10.69 -17.01 7.59
N LYS A 305 -10.06 -15.99 6.96
CA LYS A 305 -8.61 -16.00 6.70
C LYS A 305 -7.79 -15.92 8.00
N GLY A 306 -8.28 -15.19 9.00
CA GLY A 306 -7.65 -15.08 10.32
C GLY A 306 -7.67 -16.38 11.11
N GLN A 307 -8.80 -17.10 11.10
CA GLN A 307 -8.93 -18.43 11.73
C GLN A 307 -7.94 -19.44 11.12
N CYS A 308 -7.69 -19.37 9.80
CA CYS A 308 -6.69 -20.21 9.14
C CYS A 308 -5.27 -19.93 9.64
N LYS A 309 -4.90 -18.66 9.87
CA LYS A 309 -3.59 -18.31 10.46
C LYS A 309 -3.39 -18.88 11.87
N ALA A 310 -4.46 -18.97 12.67
CA ALA A 310 -4.40 -19.57 14.00
C ALA A 310 -4.19 -21.10 13.96
N LEU A 311 -4.71 -21.78 12.93
CA LEU A 311 -4.54 -23.23 12.72
C LEU A 311 -3.15 -23.62 12.22
N VAL A 312 -2.43 -22.69 11.58
CA VAL A 312 -1.07 -22.89 11.01
C VAL A 312 0.01 -22.34 11.96
N ALA A 313 -0.37 -21.72 13.09
CA ALA A 313 0.60 -21.35 14.12
C ALA A 313 1.34 -22.61 14.59
N PRO A 314 2.67 -22.58 14.73
CA PRO A 314 3.41 -23.75 15.17
C PRO A 314 2.86 -24.21 16.52
N VAL A 315 2.47 -25.48 16.58
CA VAL A 315 2.32 -26.19 17.85
C VAL A 315 3.62 -25.99 18.59
N GLU A 316 3.62 -25.20 19.66
CA GLU A 316 4.73 -25.19 20.60
C GLU A 316 4.96 -26.64 21.01
N ILE A 317 6.10 -27.20 20.60
CA ILE A 317 6.55 -28.49 21.09
C ILE A 317 6.90 -28.26 22.56
N ALA A 318 5.88 -28.31 23.41
CA ALA A 318 6.04 -28.41 24.84
C ALA A 318 6.83 -29.68 25.12
N ALA A 319 7.98 -29.49 25.76
CA ALA A 319 8.91 -30.52 26.16
C ALA A 319 8.21 -31.68 26.88
N SER A 320 8.01 -32.77 26.16
CA SER A 320 7.70 -34.10 26.70
C SER A 320 8.59 -35.13 26.03
N ILE A 321 9.91 -34.94 26.17
CA ILE A 321 10.86 -36.04 26.08
C ILE A 321 11.78 -35.84 27.28
N GLY A 322 11.46 -36.56 28.36
CA GLY A 322 12.30 -36.62 29.55
C GLY A 322 13.68 -37.12 29.19
N LEU A 323 14.66 -36.22 29.18
CA LEU A 323 16.07 -36.56 29.17
C LEU A 323 16.68 -36.00 30.45
N HIS A 324 16.83 -36.90 31.40
CA HIS A 324 17.61 -36.76 32.62
C HIS A 324 19.07 -36.48 32.22
N ILE A 325 19.49 -35.21 32.25
CA ILE A 325 20.90 -34.87 32.09
C ILE A 325 21.51 -34.81 33.49
N GLY A 326 22.18 -35.90 33.86
CA GLY A 326 22.93 -36.02 35.11
C GLY A 326 24.03 -34.96 35.18
N LYS A 327 24.21 -34.39 36.37
CA LYS A 327 25.31 -33.47 36.70
C LYS A 327 26.66 -34.18 36.49
N GLY A 328 27.35 -33.86 35.40
CA GLY A 328 28.70 -34.29 35.10
C GLY A 328 29.60 -33.09 34.87
N SER A 329 30.49 -32.83 35.83
CA SER A 329 31.52 -31.80 35.81
C SER A 329 32.47 -31.98 34.63
N LEU A 330 32.66 -30.95 33.80
CA LEU A 330 33.81 -30.86 32.89
C LEU A 330 34.47 -29.49 33.05
N LYS A 331 35.65 -29.56 33.66
CA LYS A 331 36.61 -28.46 33.83
C LYS A 331 37.12 -27.99 32.47
N ALA A 332 37.20 -26.68 32.33
CA ALA A 332 37.93 -26.01 31.26
C ALA A 332 39.42 -26.40 31.27
N LYS A 333 39.98 -26.65 30.08
CA LYS A 333 41.42 -26.51 29.79
C LYS A 333 41.62 -26.06 28.34
N TYR A 334 42.20 -24.87 28.24
CA TYR A 334 42.83 -24.15 27.12
C TYR A 334 41.95 -23.72 25.95
#